data_AF-A0A495JWG7-F1
#
_entry.id   AF-A0A495JWG7-F1
#
_cell.length_a   1.000
_cell.length_b   1.000
_cell.length_c   1.000
_cell.angle_alpha   90.00
_cell.angle_beta   90.00
_cell.angle_gamma   90.00
#
_symmetry.space_group_name_H-M   'P 1'
#
loop_
_entity.id
_entity.type
_entity.pdbx_description
1 polymer ?
#
loop_
_entity_poly.entity_id
_entity_poly.type
_entity_poly.pdbx_seq_one_letter_code
_entity_poly.pdbx_strand_id
1 'polypeptide(L)'
;MSTPSWVELAGRNAAAETVYVSGSMRTSAKEGNETPGPVFDFWHGPHDRWRIEREGDVVYIQGAGEKPLVRIDGEMRRLGGDFGIVNLGSQASPLDLLGENSLLRRMSRNMRVAAPPVRIDRAGRAAWRTALLSRSDDSVEITFDDITGIIVGVGNPERGDLFEVYDVSEHDDLPADLFVWTGPVVEAEPRDRGRRGGLPTDPRERHEQTLEVMAATVAALDRPRDVLEAIAGADGGPAAQAAIIELLGVTERGAEAVAAMQLSQFRSDVARMARAGLIELQRTPPPA
;
A
#
# COMPACT_ATOMS: atom_id res chain seq x y z
N MET A 1 10.66 16.82 -29.19
CA MET A 1 9.48 16.64 -28.33
C MET A 1 9.39 17.84 -27.39
N SER A 2 8.19 18.38 -27.18
CA SER A 2 7.92 19.42 -26.17
C SER A 2 7.97 18.81 -24.77
N THR A 3 8.35 19.63 -23.78
CA THR A 3 8.25 19.25 -22.36
C THR A 3 6.79 19.00 -21.99
N PRO A 4 6.42 17.83 -21.46
CA PRO A 4 5.06 17.57 -21.02
C PRO A 4 4.74 18.40 -19.78
N SER A 5 3.49 18.81 -19.68
CA SER A 5 2.90 19.34 -18.46
C SER A 5 2.68 18.24 -17.42
N TRP A 6 2.50 18.64 -16.17
CA TRP A 6 2.10 17.71 -15.11
C TRP A 6 0.79 16.96 -15.41
N VAL A 7 -0.19 17.66 -15.98
CA VAL A 7 -1.48 17.06 -16.34
C VAL A 7 -1.29 15.97 -17.38
N GLU A 8 -0.41 16.18 -18.37
CA GLU A 8 -0.06 15.16 -19.35
C GLU A 8 0.66 13.97 -18.72
N LEU A 9 1.62 14.20 -17.80
CA LEU A 9 2.30 13.11 -17.09
C LEU A 9 1.33 12.28 -16.23
N ALA A 10 0.42 12.95 -15.51
CA ALA A 10 -0.60 12.27 -14.73
C ALA A 10 -1.60 11.50 -15.61
N GLY A 11 -1.98 12.07 -16.75
CA GLY A 11 -2.82 11.40 -17.74
C GLY A 11 -2.15 10.16 -18.34
N ARG A 12 -0.84 10.24 -18.66
CA ARG A 12 -0.05 9.08 -19.12
C ARG A 12 0.01 7.98 -18.06
N ASN A 13 0.23 8.33 -16.80
CA ASN A 13 0.27 7.36 -15.71
C ASN A 13 -1.08 6.67 -15.47
N ALA A 14 -2.20 7.42 -15.59
CA ALA A 14 -3.52 6.83 -15.53
C ALA A 14 -3.75 5.87 -16.71
N ALA A 15 -3.36 6.26 -17.93
CA ALA A 15 -3.48 5.41 -19.12
C ALA A 15 -2.55 4.18 -19.09
N ALA A 16 -1.50 4.18 -18.27
CA ALA A 16 -0.60 3.03 -18.13
C ALA A 16 -1.29 1.77 -17.58
N GLU A 17 -2.49 1.87 -17.04
CA GLU A 17 -3.31 0.70 -16.66
C GLU A 17 -3.66 -0.22 -17.84
N THR A 18 -3.51 0.26 -19.08
CA THR A 18 -3.78 -0.52 -20.30
C THR A 18 -2.52 -1.08 -20.96
N VAL A 19 -1.33 -0.90 -20.38
CA VAL A 19 -0.08 -1.40 -20.98
C VAL A 19 0.32 -2.76 -20.43
N TYR A 20 1.03 -3.57 -21.23
CA TYR A 20 1.76 -4.72 -20.73
C TYR A 20 3.18 -4.30 -20.39
N VAL A 21 3.58 -4.45 -19.14
CA VAL A 21 4.89 -4.00 -18.66
C VAL A 21 5.45 -4.93 -17.61
N SER A 22 6.76 -5.13 -17.66
CA SER A 22 7.50 -5.82 -16.60
C SER A 22 8.71 -5.00 -16.17
N GLY A 23 9.23 -5.30 -14.99
CA GLY A 23 10.47 -4.72 -14.51
C GLY A 23 10.78 -5.17 -13.09
N SER A 24 11.80 -4.55 -12.53
CA SER A 24 12.21 -4.79 -11.15
C SER A 24 12.12 -3.48 -10.36
N MET A 25 11.70 -3.57 -9.11
CA MET A 25 11.55 -2.44 -8.20
C MET A 25 12.38 -2.69 -6.95
N ARG A 26 13.28 -1.76 -6.63
CA ARG A 26 14.00 -1.74 -5.36
C ARG A 26 13.42 -0.64 -4.48
N THR A 27 13.07 -1.00 -3.26
CA THR A 27 12.63 -0.03 -2.24
C THR A 27 13.82 0.40 -1.38
N SER A 28 13.78 1.62 -0.84
CA SER A 28 14.79 2.04 0.11
C SER A 28 14.62 1.37 1.47
N ALA A 29 15.73 1.34 2.20
CA ALA A 29 15.72 0.94 3.59
C ALA A 29 14.81 1.88 4.39
N LYS A 30 14.15 1.36 5.44
CA LYS A 30 13.50 2.23 6.42
C LYS A 30 14.58 3.16 7.01
N GLU A 31 14.25 4.43 7.17
CA GLU A 31 15.13 5.44 7.77
C GLU A 31 15.76 4.89 9.07
N GLY A 32 17.10 4.83 9.11
CA GLY A 32 17.87 4.22 10.21
C GLY A 32 18.27 2.76 10.04
N ASN A 33 17.96 2.10 8.91
CA ASN A 33 18.45 0.78 8.56
C ASN A 33 19.44 0.87 7.38
N GLU A 34 20.61 0.28 7.53
CA GLU A 34 21.66 0.25 6.49
C GLU A 34 21.41 -0.82 5.41
N THR A 35 20.44 -1.71 5.63
CA THR A 35 20.14 -2.81 4.71
C THR A 35 19.20 -2.35 3.60
N PRO A 36 19.50 -2.59 2.31
CA PRO A 36 18.60 -2.28 1.20
C PRO A 36 17.19 -2.83 1.44
N GLY A 37 16.16 -2.07 1.02
CA GLY A 37 14.78 -2.56 1.06
C GLY A 37 14.56 -3.74 0.11
N PRO A 38 13.42 -4.44 0.21
CA PRO A 38 13.11 -5.56 -0.66
C PRO A 38 13.15 -5.17 -2.14
N VAL A 39 13.58 -6.15 -2.95
CA VAL A 39 13.53 -6.13 -4.40
C VAL A 39 12.34 -6.96 -4.86
N PHE A 40 11.55 -6.38 -5.77
CA PHE A 40 10.41 -7.04 -6.37
C PHE A 40 10.63 -7.15 -7.88
N ASP A 41 10.25 -8.28 -8.46
CA ASP A 41 10.03 -8.41 -9.89
C ASP A 41 8.52 -8.35 -10.13
N PHE A 42 8.10 -7.62 -11.16
CA PHE A 42 6.68 -7.45 -11.44
C PHE A 42 6.35 -7.60 -12.92
N TRP A 43 5.11 -8.00 -13.14
CA TRP A 43 4.44 -8.03 -14.42
C TRP A 43 3.05 -7.45 -14.25
N HIS A 44 2.72 -6.52 -15.12
CA HIS A 44 1.42 -5.89 -15.21
C HIS A 44 0.84 -6.12 -16.60
N GLY A 45 -0.47 -6.35 -16.64
CA GLY A 45 -1.24 -6.29 -17.87
C GLY A 45 -2.58 -5.58 -17.66
N PRO A 46 -3.28 -5.25 -18.76
CA PRO A 46 -4.60 -4.62 -18.74
C PRO A 46 -5.59 -5.30 -17.79
N HIS A 47 -6.54 -4.51 -17.28
CA HIS A 47 -7.59 -4.92 -16.35
C HIS A 47 -7.06 -5.30 -14.97
N ASP A 48 -6.08 -4.53 -14.48
CA ASP A 48 -5.47 -4.69 -13.15
C ASP A 48 -4.89 -6.10 -12.94
N ARG A 49 -4.30 -6.65 -14.00
CA ARG A 49 -3.61 -7.93 -13.92
C ARG A 49 -2.22 -7.72 -13.39
N TRP A 50 -1.88 -8.43 -12.33
CA TRP A 50 -0.59 -8.31 -11.66
C TRP A 50 -0.01 -9.66 -11.29
N ARG A 51 1.30 -9.75 -11.43
CA ARG A 51 2.13 -10.74 -10.75
C ARG A 51 3.28 -9.99 -10.10
N ILE A 52 3.52 -10.22 -8.83
CA ILE A 52 4.66 -9.66 -8.12
C ILE A 52 5.39 -10.79 -7.41
N GLU A 53 6.69 -10.84 -7.64
CA GLU A 53 7.61 -11.76 -7.01
C GLU A 53 8.57 -10.98 -6.10
N ARG A 54 9.00 -11.63 -5.02
CA ARG A 54 10.07 -11.15 -4.15
C ARG A 54 11.06 -12.29 -3.99
N GLU A 55 12.31 -12.08 -4.40
CA GLU A 55 13.36 -13.11 -4.33
C GLU A 55 12.97 -14.42 -5.06
N GLY A 56 12.24 -14.30 -6.18
CA GLY A 56 11.73 -15.42 -6.98
C GLY A 56 10.46 -16.09 -6.44
N ASP A 57 9.97 -15.68 -5.26
CA ASP A 57 8.71 -16.16 -4.70
C ASP A 57 7.55 -15.25 -5.08
N VAL A 58 6.47 -15.82 -5.62
CA VAL A 58 5.22 -15.10 -5.88
C VAL A 58 4.61 -14.61 -4.57
N VAL A 59 4.57 -13.30 -4.37
CA VAL A 59 4.00 -12.65 -3.19
C VAL A 59 2.63 -12.04 -3.47
N TYR A 60 2.33 -11.77 -4.74
CA TYR A 60 1.06 -11.19 -5.17
C TYR A 60 0.65 -11.72 -6.54
N ILE A 61 -0.63 -12.04 -6.70
CA ILE A 61 -1.22 -12.28 -8.01
C ILE A 61 -2.63 -11.71 -8.08
N GLN A 62 -2.97 -11.14 -9.22
CA GLN A 62 -4.31 -10.66 -9.52
C GLN A 62 -4.64 -10.99 -10.96
N GLY A 63 -5.66 -11.83 -11.14
CA GLY A 63 -6.30 -12.09 -12.44
C GLY A 63 -7.36 -11.04 -12.73
N ALA A 64 -7.74 -10.92 -14.00
CA ALA A 64 -8.76 -9.95 -14.42
C ALA A 64 -10.12 -10.27 -13.77
N GLY A 65 -10.62 -9.35 -12.94
CA GLY A 65 -11.91 -9.51 -12.24
C GLY A 65 -11.90 -10.56 -11.12
N GLU A 66 -10.74 -11.10 -10.77
CA GLU A 66 -10.58 -12.04 -9.66
C GLU A 66 -10.18 -11.32 -8.37
N LYS A 67 -10.46 -11.96 -7.23
CA LYS A 67 -9.92 -11.47 -5.95
C LYS A 67 -8.42 -11.73 -5.93
N PRO A 68 -7.60 -10.74 -5.50
CA PRO A 68 -6.16 -10.91 -5.45
C PRO A 68 -5.76 -12.02 -4.46
N LEU A 69 -4.70 -12.74 -4.80
CA LEU A 69 -4.04 -13.68 -3.90
C LEU A 69 -2.73 -13.06 -3.40
N VAL A 70 -2.46 -13.24 -2.11
CA VAL A 70 -1.28 -12.69 -1.44
C VAL A 70 -0.60 -13.79 -0.65
N ARG A 71 0.73 -13.79 -0.64
CA ARG A 71 1.50 -14.70 0.21
C ARG A 71 1.55 -14.18 1.64
N ILE A 72 1.04 -14.96 2.60
CA ILE A 72 1.07 -14.66 4.03
C ILE A 72 1.55 -15.93 4.74
N ASP A 73 2.56 -15.80 5.61
CA ASP A 73 3.15 -16.93 6.35
C ASP A 73 3.55 -18.13 5.46
N GLY A 74 4.00 -17.85 4.23
CA GLY A 74 4.42 -18.85 3.25
C GLY A 74 3.27 -19.47 2.44
N GLU A 75 2.02 -19.12 2.72
CA GLU A 75 0.84 -19.64 2.03
C GLU A 75 0.21 -18.60 1.12
N MET A 76 -0.24 -19.01 -0.07
CA MET A 76 -1.04 -18.15 -0.94
C MET A 76 -2.48 -18.11 -0.45
N ARG A 77 -2.94 -16.92 -0.07
CA ARG A 77 -4.28 -16.68 0.48
C ARG A 77 -5.10 -15.76 -0.41
N ARG A 78 -6.37 -16.09 -0.58
CA ARG A 78 -7.32 -15.19 -1.28
C ARG A 78 -7.78 -14.08 -0.34
N LEU A 79 -7.55 -12.82 -0.71
CA LEU A 79 -8.06 -11.69 0.07
C LEU A 79 -9.58 -11.59 -0.05
N GLY A 80 -10.27 -11.55 1.09
CA GLY A 80 -11.72 -11.36 1.16
C GLY A 80 -12.09 -9.98 1.72
N GLY A 81 -12.77 -9.15 0.93
CA GLY A 81 -13.36 -7.88 1.38
C GLY A 81 -12.98 -6.68 0.51
N ASP A 82 -13.69 -5.56 0.70
CA ASP A 82 -13.57 -4.30 -0.05
C ASP A 82 -12.40 -3.39 0.41
N PHE A 83 -11.48 -3.90 1.25
CA PHE A 83 -10.40 -3.08 1.81
C PHE A 83 -9.12 -3.14 0.96
N GLY A 84 -8.84 -2.02 0.30
CA GLY A 84 -7.93 -1.89 -0.84
C GLY A 84 -6.56 -1.30 -0.56
N ILE A 85 -5.76 -1.88 0.34
CA ILE A 85 -4.30 -1.68 0.29
C ILE A 85 -3.62 -3.01 0.59
N VAL A 86 -3.00 -3.61 -0.41
CA VAL A 86 -2.18 -4.81 -0.25
C VAL A 86 -0.78 -4.38 0.16
N ASN A 87 -0.41 -4.67 1.40
CA ASN A 87 0.91 -4.36 1.93
C ASN A 87 1.84 -5.56 1.77
N LEU A 88 2.83 -5.43 0.88
CA LEU A 88 3.82 -6.47 0.59
C LEU A 88 5.06 -6.43 1.52
N GLY A 89 4.94 -5.74 2.66
CA GLY A 89 5.99 -5.64 3.67
C GLY A 89 6.95 -4.45 3.49
N SER A 90 6.61 -3.47 2.65
CA SER A 90 7.46 -2.33 2.29
C SER A 90 6.67 -1.01 2.29
N GLN A 91 7.37 0.13 2.36
CA GLN A 91 6.73 1.45 2.29
C GLN A 91 6.15 1.77 0.90
N ALA A 92 6.64 1.08 -0.13
CA ALA A 92 6.15 1.16 -1.50
C ALA A 92 6.14 -0.23 -2.14
N SER A 93 5.26 -0.47 -3.09
CA SER A 93 5.10 -1.73 -3.81
C SER A 93 4.88 -1.50 -5.31
N PRO A 94 5.01 -2.53 -6.17
CA PRO A 94 4.72 -2.38 -7.59
C PRO A 94 3.28 -1.92 -7.92
N LEU A 95 2.32 -2.12 -7.01
CA LEU A 95 0.95 -1.60 -7.14
C LEU A 95 0.88 -0.07 -7.09
N ASP A 96 1.95 0.60 -6.65
CA ASP A 96 2.04 2.04 -6.57
C ASP A 96 2.40 2.71 -7.91
N LEU A 97 2.86 1.94 -8.89
CA LEU A 97 3.51 2.46 -10.10
C LEU A 97 2.50 3.04 -11.10
N LEU A 98 1.28 2.50 -11.16
CA LEU A 98 0.25 2.83 -12.15
C LEU A 98 -1.16 2.36 -11.71
N GLY A 99 -2.20 2.82 -12.41
CA GLY A 99 -3.58 2.37 -12.22
C GLY A 99 -4.33 2.97 -11.02
N GLU A 100 -5.47 2.38 -10.68
CA GLU A 100 -6.40 2.90 -9.66
C GLU A 100 -5.83 2.94 -8.25
N ASN A 101 -4.85 2.10 -7.96
CA ASN A 101 -4.18 2.02 -6.66
C ASN A 101 -2.84 2.77 -6.61
N SER A 102 -2.45 3.44 -7.72
CA SER A 102 -1.19 4.15 -7.84
C SER A 102 -0.95 5.18 -6.74
N LEU A 103 0.32 5.36 -6.41
CA LEU A 103 0.76 6.39 -5.48
C LEU A 103 0.37 7.79 -5.96
N LEU A 104 0.46 8.05 -7.27
CA LEU A 104 0.06 9.32 -7.86
C LEU A 104 -1.40 9.66 -7.56
N ARG A 105 -2.32 8.71 -7.73
CA ARG A 105 -3.74 8.93 -7.45
C ARG A 105 -3.96 9.28 -5.97
N ARG A 106 -3.26 8.60 -5.06
CA ARG A 106 -3.30 8.89 -3.61
C ARG A 106 -2.75 10.28 -3.26
N MET A 107 -1.67 10.71 -3.92
CA MET A 107 -0.99 11.99 -3.64
C MET A 107 -1.63 13.21 -4.32
N SER A 108 -2.21 13.02 -5.51
CA SER A 108 -2.67 14.10 -6.40
C SER A 108 -3.67 15.08 -5.77
N ARG A 109 -4.45 14.65 -4.77
CA ARG A 109 -5.42 15.52 -4.06
C ARG A 109 -4.76 16.59 -3.17
N ASN A 110 -3.49 16.40 -2.81
CA ASN A 110 -2.82 17.18 -1.75
C ASN A 110 -1.48 17.78 -2.18
N MET A 111 -1.11 17.65 -3.46
CA MET A 111 0.18 18.09 -3.97
C MET A 111 0.05 19.13 -5.07
N ARG A 112 1.00 20.06 -5.11
CA ARG A 112 1.17 21.06 -6.17
C ARG A 112 2.50 20.84 -6.88
N VAL A 113 2.54 21.14 -8.16
CA VAL A 113 3.77 21.07 -8.96
C VAL A 113 4.67 22.23 -8.56
N ALA A 114 5.91 21.92 -8.19
CA ALA A 114 6.89 22.90 -7.74
C ALA A 114 7.77 23.41 -8.88
N ALA A 115 8.05 22.54 -9.85
CA ALA A 115 8.90 22.84 -10.99
C ALA A 115 8.37 22.13 -12.25
N PRO A 116 8.61 22.69 -13.46
CA PRO A 116 8.30 22.01 -14.71
C PRO A 116 9.05 20.67 -14.82
N PRO A 117 8.48 19.65 -15.50
CA PRO A 117 9.17 18.39 -15.71
C PRO A 117 10.48 18.56 -16.49
N VAL A 118 11.51 17.85 -16.04
CA VAL A 118 12.84 17.83 -16.65
C VAL A 118 13.08 16.44 -17.23
N ARG A 119 13.57 16.38 -18.47
CA ARG A 119 13.94 15.12 -19.10
C ARG A 119 15.22 14.59 -18.47
N ILE A 120 15.23 13.31 -18.12
CA ILE A 120 16.40 12.61 -17.61
C ILE A 120 16.58 11.27 -18.34
N ASP A 121 17.77 10.71 -18.26
CA ASP A 121 18.02 9.30 -18.59
C ASP A 121 18.01 8.50 -17.28
N ARG A 122 17.27 7.39 -17.26
CA ARG A 122 17.24 6.45 -16.14
C ARG A 122 17.49 5.06 -16.68
N ALA A 123 18.70 4.54 -16.42
CA ALA A 123 19.15 3.24 -16.90
C ALA A 123 18.99 3.05 -18.43
N GLY A 124 19.32 4.08 -19.22
CA GLY A 124 19.21 4.03 -20.68
C GLY A 124 17.79 4.21 -21.23
N ARG A 125 16.80 4.50 -20.38
CA ARG A 125 15.44 4.87 -20.77
C ARG A 125 15.19 6.35 -20.51
N ALA A 126 14.54 7.00 -21.48
CA ALA A 126 14.11 8.38 -21.32
C ALA A 126 13.00 8.47 -20.28
N ALA A 127 13.13 9.42 -19.36
CA ALA A 127 12.16 9.65 -18.30
C ALA A 127 11.93 11.14 -18.06
N TRP A 128 10.82 11.46 -17.41
CA TRP A 128 10.46 12.82 -16.98
C TRP A 128 10.41 12.88 -15.47
N ARG A 129 11.20 13.77 -14.88
CA ARG A 129 11.22 14.02 -13.44
C ARG A 129 10.59 15.35 -13.11
N THR A 130 9.76 15.39 -12.08
CA THR A 130 9.15 16.63 -11.59
C THR A 130 9.14 16.65 -10.07
N ALA A 131 9.23 17.85 -9.50
CA ALA A 131 9.11 18.07 -8.07
C ALA A 131 7.66 18.43 -7.71
N LEU A 132 7.16 17.80 -6.66
CA LEU A 132 5.85 18.03 -6.06
C LEU A 132 6.04 18.54 -4.65
N LEU A 133 5.22 19.52 -4.25
CA LEU A 133 5.16 20.02 -2.89
C LEU A 133 3.85 19.61 -2.25
N SER A 134 3.95 19.07 -1.04
CA SER A 134 2.80 18.90 -0.16
C SER A 134 2.31 20.25 0.39
N ARG A 135 1.18 20.23 1.11
CA ARG A 135 0.68 21.43 1.81
C ARG A 135 1.59 21.94 2.92
N SER A 136 2.47 21.08 3.46
CA SER A 136 3.47 21.43 4.47
C SER A 136 4.82 21.79 3.84
N ASP A 137 4.85 22.06 2.53
CA ASP A 137 6.04 22.34 1.73
C ASP A 137 7.12 21.24 1.78
N ASP A 138 6.76 20.03 2.20
CA ASP A 138 7.63 18.85 2.04
C ASP A 138 7.66 18.47 0.56
N SER A 139 8.87 18.30 0.01
CA SER A 139 9.13 18.07 -1.40
C SER A 139 9.25 16.58 -1.72
N VAL A 140 8.69 16.15 -2.84
CA VAL A 140 8.85 14.81 -3.39
C VAL A 140 9.20 14.92 -4.86
N GLU A 141 10.26 14.25 -5.28
CA GLU A 141 10.57 14.04 -6.68
C GLU A 141 9.88 12.77 -7.16
N ILE A 142 9.18 12.88 -8.30
CA ILE A 142 8.57 11.74 -8.97
C ILE A 142 9.11 11.66 -10.40
N THR A 143 9.39 10.45 -10.85
CA THR A 143 9.95 10.17 -12.17
C THR A 143 9.01 9.24 -12.93
N PHE A 144 8.68 9.58 -14.17
CA PHE A 144 7.85 8.78 -15.07
C PHE A 144 8.67 8.29 -16.26
N ASP A 145 8.48 7.03 -16.66
CA ASP A 145 9.00 6.53 -17.94
C ASP A 145 8.30 7.26 -19.10
N ASP A 146 9.07 7.75 -20.08
CA ASP A 146 8.53 8.56 -21.19
C ASP A 146 7.61 7.74 -22.11
N ILE A 147 7.89 6.44 -22.24
CA ILE A 147 7.20 5.52 -23.16
C ILE A 147 5.92 4.98 -22.50
N THR A 148 6.07 4.30 -21.36
CA THR A 148 4.97 3.57 -20.70
C THR A 148 4.13 4.45 -19.77
N GLY A 149 4.66 5.59 -19.32
CA GLY A 149 3.97 6.48 -18.38
C GLY A 149 3.93 5.98 -16.93
N ILE A 150 4.54 4.83 -16.61
CA ILE A 150 4.60 4.33 -15.23
C ILE A 150 5.52 5.20 -14.38
N ILE A 151 5.29 5.22 -13.07
CA ILE A 151 6.24 5.81 -12.13
C ILE A 151 7.46 4.88 -12.04
N VAL A 152 8.65 5.40 -12.29
CA VAL A 152 9.92 4.64 -12.21
C VAL A 152 10.83 5.08 -11.07
N GLY A 153 10.39 6.06 -10.29
CA GLY A 153 11.10 6.43 -9.08
C GLY A 153 10.38 7.53 -8.32
N VAL A 154 10.48 7.44 -7.00
CA VAL A 154 9.97 8.43 -6.06
C VAL A 154 11.04 8.63 -5.01
N GLY A 155 11.29 9.88 -4.64
CA GLY A 155 12.29 10.21 -3.63
C GLY A 155 12.10 11.60 -3.07
N ASN A 156 12.97 11.95 -2.13
CA ASN A 156 13.12 13.30 -1.63
C ASN A 156 14.63 13.63 -1.68
N PRO A 157 15.03 14.81 -2.19
CA PRO A 157 16.45 15.16 -2.31
C PRO A 157 17.24 15.12 -0.99
N GLU A 158 16.57 15.34 0.14
CA GLU A 158 17.17 15.35 1.48
C GLU A 158 17.09 13.98 2.17
N ARG A 159 16.03 13.20 1.91
CA ARG A 159 15.78 11.90 2.57
C ARG A 159 16.15 10.67 1.73
N GLY A 160 16.54 10.89 0.48
CA GLY A 160 16.84 9.83 -0.48
C GLY A 160 15.61 9.27 -1.19
N ASP A 161 15.83 8.26 -2.00
CA ASP A 161 14.78 7.59 -2.76
C ASP A 161 13.87 6.77 -1.84
N LEU A 162 12.57 6.75 -2.13
CA LEU A 162 11.61 5.80 -1.56
C LEU A 162 11.66 4.47 -2.32
N PHE A 163 11.74 4.55 -3.64
CA PHE A 163 11.96 3.40 -4.50
C PHE A 163 12.50 3.83 -5.87
N GLU A 164 13.09 2.85 -6.55
CA GLU A 164 13.47 2.92 -7.95
C GLU A 164 12.93 1.71 -8.71
N VAL A 165 12.61 1.91 -9.99
CA VAL A 165 12.27 0.86 -10.93
C VAL A 165 13.35 0.81 -12.01
N TYR A 166 13.77 -0.41 -12.36
CA TYR A 166 14.79 -0.70 -13.36
C TYR A 166 14.39 -1.92 -14.19
N ASP A 167 15.16 -2.22 -15.25
CA ASP A 167 14.89 -3.30 -16.21
C ASP A 167 13.47 -3.27 -16.82
N VAL A 168 12.92 -2.07 -16.97
CA VAL A 168 11.56 -1.86 -17.50
C VAL A 168 11.49 -2.28 -18.97
N SER A 169 10.55 -3.17 -19.25
CA SER A 169 10.24 -3.67 -20.59
C SER A 169 8.75 -3.55 -20.88
N GLU A 170 8.42 -2.94 -22.02
CA GLU A 170 7.07 -2.90 -22.58
C GLU A 170 6.87 -4.12 -23.49
N HIS A 171 5.67 -4.68 -23.49
CA HIS A 171 5.33 -5.85 -24.28
C HIS A 171 4.09 -5.58 -25.14
N ASP A 172 3.99 -6.26 -26.28
CA ASP A 172 2.77 -6.27 -27.08
C ASP A 172 1.66 -7.08 -26.36
N ASP A 173 2.06 -8.19 -25.74
CA ASP A 173 1.23 -9.02 -24.89
C ASP A 173 2.05 -9.71 -23.78
N LEU A 174 1.36 -10.24 -22.77
CA LEU A 174 1.93 -11.16 -21.80
C LEU A 174 1.07 -12.42 -21.73
N PRO A 175 1.68 -13.61 -21.56
CA PRO A 175 0.95 -14.87 -21.43
C PRO A 175 -0.10 -14.80 -20.32
N ALA A 176 -1.32 -15.26 -20.60
CA ALA A 176 -2.42 -15.15 -19.65
C ALA A 176 -2.19 -15.98 -18.36
N ASP A 177 -1.50 -17.12 -18.50
CA ASP A 177 -1.12 -18.02 -17.41
C ASP A 177 -0.13 -17.38 -16.42
N LEU A 178 0.59 -16.34 -16.82
CA LEU A 178 1.46 -15.55 -15.94
C LEU A 178 0.69 -14.98 -14.73
N PHE A 179 -0.55 -14.59 -14.96
CA PHE A 179 -1.44 -13.96 -13.98
C PHE A 179 -2.34 -14.96 -13.25
N VAL A 180 -2.12 -16.27 -13.45
CA VAL A 180 -2.90 -17.34 -12.83
C VAL A 180 -2.03 -18.08 -11.83
N TRP A 181 -2.53 -18.24 -10.60
CA TRP A 181 -1.89 -19.08 -9.61
C TRP A 181 -2.42 -20.51 -9.73
N THR A 182 -1.51 -21.45 -10.01
CA THR A 182 -1.83 -22.87 -10.18
C THR A 182 -1.50 -23.73 -8.95
N GLY A 183 -0.86 -23.13 -7.94
CA GLY A 183 -0.52 -23.80 -6.69
C GLY A 183 -1.70 -23.89 -5.71
N PRO A 184 -1.48 -24.47 -4.53
CA PRO A 184 -2.50 -24.51 -3.49
C PRO A 184 -2.88 -23.08 -3.08
N VAL A 185 -4.17 -22.84 -2.93
CA VAL A 185 -4.71 -21.62 -2.35
C VAL A 185 -5.34 -22.00 -1.03
N VAL A 186 -4.87 -21.39 0.04
CA VAL A 186 -5.63 -21.35 1.27
C VAL A 186 -6.71 -20.30 1.02
N GLU A 187 -7.93 -20.76 0.77
CA GLU A 187 -9.07 -19.87 0.94
C GLU A 187 -8.91 -19.25 2.32
N ALA A 188 -8.97 -17.93 2.42
CA ALA A 188 -9.13 -17.34 3.74
C ALA A 188 -10.33 -18.06 4.35
N GLU A 189 -10.10 -18.89 5.38
CA GLU A 189 -11.19 -19.59 6.01
C GLU A 189 -12.22 -18.51 6.38
N PRO A 190 -13.52 -18.77 6.30
CA PRO A 190 -14.51 -17.90 6.93
C PRO A 190 -14.27 -17.69 8.45
N ARG A 191 -13.20 -18.27 9.02
CA ARG A 191 -12.68 -18.16 10.38
C ARG A 191 -11.35 -17.41 10.32
N ASP A 192 -11.37 -16.07 10.29
CA ASP A 192 -11.31 -15.23 11.50
C ASP A 192 -12.65 -14.70 12.05
N ARG A 193 -13.80 -15.22 11.60
CA ARG A 193 -15.09 -15.05 12.33
C ARG A 193 -15.24 -15.99 13.54
N GLY A 194 -14.14 -16.57 14.01
CA GLY A 194 -14.12 -17.75 14.87
C GLY A 194 -13.81 -17.50 16.34
N ARG A 195 -13.66 -16.25 16.81
CA ARG A 195 -13.65 -15.97 18.26
C ARG A 195 -14.07 -14.54 18.63
N ARG A 196 -15.16 -14.01 18.04
CA ARG A 196 -16.22 -13.20 18.70
C ARG A 196 -17.12 -12.48 17.69
N GLY A 197 -18.36 -12.96 17.61
CA GLY A 197 -19.50 -12.29 16.97
C GLY A 197 -19.47 -12.41 15.46
N GLY A 198 -20.48 -13.05 14.88
CA GLY A 198 -20.63 -13.16 13.43
C GLY A 198 -20.44 -11.80 12.75
N LEU A 199 -19.85 -11.81 11.55
CA LEU A 199 -19.77 -10.62 10.73
C LEU A 199 -21.21 -10.12 10.56
N PRO A 200 -21.52 -8.92 11.03
CA PRO A 200 -22.87 -8.48 11.07
C PRO A 200 -23.43 -8.43 9.66
N THR A 201 -24.53 -9.14 9.45
CA THR A 201 -25.32 -9.02 8.22
C THR A 201 -25.96 -7.63 8.15
N ASP A 202 -26.13 -6.98 9.30
CA ASP A 202 -26.63 -5.62 9.42
C ASP A 202 -25.53 -4.59 9.05
N PRO A 203 -25.75 -3.74 8.04
CA PRO A 203 -24.89 -2.61 7.73
C PRO A 203 -24.57 -1.71 8.93
N ARG A 204 -25.46 -1.61 9.91
CA ARG A 204 -25.26 -0.80 11.13
C ARG A 204 -24.21 -1.39 12.05
N GLU A 205 -24.33 -2.67 12.35
CA GLU A 205 -23.36 -3.37 13.18
C GLU A 205 -21.97 -3.38 12.49
N ARG A 206 -21.88 -3.36 11.14
CA ARG A 206 -20.59 -3.18 10.43
C ARG A 206 -20.01 -1.78 10.61
N HIS A 207 -20.86 -0.76 10.55
CA HIS A 207 -20.46 0.61 10.80
C HIS A 207 -19.94 0.79 12.23
N GLU A 208 -20.61 0.19 13.22
CA GLU A 208 -20.18 0.16 14.62
C GLU A 208 -18.84 -0.58 14.81
N GLN A 209 -18.66 -1.74 14.15
CA GLN A 209 -17.37 -2.46 14.18
C GLN A 209 -16.23 -1.67 13.55
N THR A 210 -16.51 -0.96 12.45
CA THR A 210 -15.52 -0.11 11.77
C THR A 210 -15.13 1.06 12.67
N LEU A 211 -16.11 1.68 13.35
CA LEU A 211 -15.86 2.73 14.35
C LEU A 211 -15.01 2.22 15.51
N GLU A 212 -15.32 1.04 16.04
CA GLU A 212 -14.61 0.39 17.15
C GLU A 212 -13.13 0.16 16.81
N VAL A 213 -12.84 -0.42 15.63
CA VAL A 213 -11.48 -0.66 15.16
C VAL A 213 -10.74 0.65 14.90
N MET A 214 -11.35 1.60 14.18
CA MET A 214 -10.69 2.88 13.89
C MET A 214 -10.42 3.69 15.17
N ALA A 215 -11.32 3.65 16.15
CA ALA A 215 -11.12 4.30 17.45
C ALA A 215 -9.94 3.67 18.20
N ALA A 216 -9.83 2.34 18.20
CA ALA A 216 -8.70 1.64 18.83
C ALA A 216 -7.37 1.94 18.13
N THR A 217 -7.35 1.97 16.79
CA THR A 217 -6.16 2.36 16.02
C THR A 217 -5.74 3.79 16.32
N VAL A 218 -6.68 4.75 16.40
CA VAL A 218 -6.37 6.13 16.78
C VAL A 218 -5.81 6.19 18.21
N ALA A 219 -6.45 5.52 19.17
CA ALA A 219 -5.97 5.48 20.56
C ALA A 219 -4.55 4.91 20.67
N ALA A 220 -4.23 3.89 19.88
CA ALA A 220 -2.90 3.30 19.85
C ALA A 220 -1.86 4.24 19.24
N LEU A 221 -2.24 4.96 18.18
CA LEU A 221 -1.37 5.93 17.49
C LEU A 221 -1.17 7.23 18.28
N ASP A 222 -2.05 7.52 19.24
CA ASP A 222 -1.90 8.64 20.17
C ASP A 222 -0.86 8.34 21.27
N ARG A 223 -0.61 7.05 21.55
CA ARG A 223 0.33 6.57 22.58
C ARG A 223 1.27 5.49 22.04
N PRO A 224 2.00 5.75 20.94
CA PRO A 224 2.70 4.72 20.19
C PRO A 224 3.81 4.05 21.00
N ARG A 225 4.50 4.79 21.87
CA ARG A 225 5.59 4.23 22.71
C ARG A 225 5.05 3.26 23.75
N ASP A 226 4.03 3.68 24.51
CA ASP A 226 3.39 2.87 25.54
C ASP A 226 2.83 1.55 24.96
N VAL A 227 2.23 1.62 23.75
CA VAL A 227 1.68 0.43 23.08
C VAL A 227 2.77 -0.52 22.63
N LEU A 228 3.85 0.00 22.05
CA LEU A 228 4.98 -0.83 21.61
C LEU A 228 5.70 -1.47 22.79
N GLU A 229 5.84 -0.76 23.92
CA GLU A 229 6.38 -1.30 25.17
C GLU A 229 5.47 -2.41 25.73
N ALA A 230 4.15 -2.21 25.71
CA ALA A 230 3.19 -3.22 26.15
C ALA A 230 3.21 -4.49 25.29
N ILE A 231 3.36 -4.36 23.97
CA ILE A 231 3.48 -5.51 23.06
C ILE A 231 4.83 -6.22 23.25
N ALA A 232 5.92 -5.47 23.35
CA ALA A 232 7.27 -6.02 23.50
C ALA A 232 7.47 -6.73 24.85
N GLY A 233 6.76 -6.29 25.89
CA GLY A 233 6.77 -6.92 27.22
C GLY A 233 5.84 -8.11 27.38
N ALA A 234 5.06 -8.47 26.35
CA ALA A 234 4.06 -9.53 26.43
C ALA A 234 4.56 -10.87 25.88
N ASP A 235 4.25 -11.96 26.60
CA ASP A 235 4.61 -13.33 26.23
C ASP A 235 3.67 -13.93 25.16
N GLY A 236 3.64 -13.30 23.98
CA GLY A 236 2.88 -13.75 22.81
C GLY A 236 1.55 -13.02 22.58
N GLY A 237 0.91 -13.34 21.45
CA GLY A 237 -0.25 -12.61 20.91
C GLY A 237 -1.41 -12.39 21.91
N PRO A 238 -1.91 -13.43 22.62
CA PRO A 238 -2.99 -13.26 23.58
C PRO A 238 -2.62 -12.36 24.77
N ALA A 239 -1.37 -12.39 25.23
CA ALA A 239 -0.88 -11.53 26.31
C ALA A 239 -0.75 -10.08 25.83
N ALA A 240 -0.29 -9.88 24.59
CA ALA A 240 -0.18 -8.55 23.98
C ALA A 240 -1.56 -7.90 23.82
N GLN A 241 -2.57 -8.67 23.38
CA GLN A 241 -3.96 -8.21 23.29
C GLN A 241 -4.51 -7.78 24.65
N ALA A 242 -4.31 -8.59 25.70
CA ALA A 242 -4.72 -8.24 27.06
C ALA A 242 -4.05 -6.94 27.56
N ALA A 243 -2.75 -6.79 27.30
CA ALA A 243 -2.01 -5.59 27.67
C ALA A 243 -2.49 -4.33 26.90
N ILE A 244 -2.84 -4.46 25.62
CA ILE A 244 -3.41 -3.36 24.82
C ILE A 244 -4.80 -2.96 25.33
N ILE A 245 -5.65 -3.91 25.69
CA ILE A 245 -6.98 -3.65 26.28
C ILE A 245 -6.83 -2.85 27.57
N GLU A 246 -5.95 -3.29 28.46
CA GLU A 246 -5.69 -2.61 29.74
C GLU A 246 -5.12 -1.20 29.52
N LEU A 247 -4.17 -1.05 28.60
CA LEU A 247 -3.48 0.20 28.34
C LEU A 247 -4.39 1.27 27.69
N LEU A 248 -5.19 0.86 26.71
CA LEU A 248 -5.96 1.79 25.86
C LEU A 248 -7.46 1.83 26.21
N GLY A 249 -7.95 0.93 27.06
CA GLY A 249 -9.38 0.83 27.38
C GLY A 249 -10.24 0.44 26.17
N VAL A 250 -9.65 -0.24 25.19
CA VAL A 250 -10.31 -0.64 23.94
C VAL A 250 -10.93 -2.03 24.09
N THR A 251 -11.81 -2.38 23.16
CA THR A 251 -12.39 -3.72 23.10
C THR A 251 -11.36 -4.76 22.65
N GLU A 252 -11.67 -6.05 22.85
CA GLU A 252 -10.82 -7.14 22.35
C GLU A 252 -10.58 -7.05 20.83
N ARG A 253 -11.62 -6.70 20.07
CA ARG A 253 -11.53 -6.52 18.61
C ARG A 253 -10.62 -5.35 18.24
N GLY A 254 -10.73 -4.24 18.95
CA GLY A 254 -9.84 -3.08 18.76
C GLY A 254 -8.39 -3.40 19.13
N ALA A 255 -8.17 -4.12 20.23
CA ALA A 255 -6.84 -4.53 20.67
C ALA A 255 -6.18 -5.53 19.72
N GLU A 256 -6.96 -6.47 19.17
CA GLU A 256 -6.48 -7.39 18.13
C GLU A 256 -6.03 -6.65 16.88
N ALA A 257 -6.84 -5.69 16.40
CA ALA A 257 -6.47 -4.87 15.26
C ALA A 257 -5.18 -4.06 15.52
N VAL A 258 -5.00 -3.55 16.73
CA VAL A 258 -3.78 -2.83 17.14
C VAL A 258 -2.58 -3.76 17.25
N ALA A 259 -2.74 -4.97 17.81
CA ALA A 259 -1.66 -5.96 17.92
C ALA A 259 -1.16 -6.43 16.55
N ALA A 260 -2.04 -6.45 15.54
CA ALA A 260 -1.71 -6.78 14.16
C ALA A 260 -1.05 -5.63 13.38
N MET A 261 -0.97 -4.41 13.96
CA MET A 261 -0.35 -3.27 13.30
C MET A 261 1.16 -3.47 13.14
N GLN A 262 1.68 -3.15 11.96
CA GLN A 262 3.12 -3.11 11.74
C GLN A 262 3.74 -1.94 12.51
N LEU A 263 4.95 -2.12 13.05
CA LEU A 263 5.71 -1.06 13.75
C LEU A 263 5.80 0.25 12.95
N SER A 264 5.87 0.16 11.62
CA SER A 264 5.90 1.33 10.73
C SER A 264 4.60 2.12 10.65
N GLN A 265 3.49 1.60 11.15
CA GLN A 265 2.21 2.33 11.20
C GLN A 265 2.14 3.28 12.39
N PHE A 266 3.01 3.13 13.40
CA PHE A 266 3.11 4.03 14.56
C PHE A 266 3.85 5.33 14.22
N ARG A 267 3.31 6.08 13.25
CA ARG A 267 3.82 7.37 12.78
C ARG A 267 2.75 8.46 12.88
N SER A 268 3.20 9.71 13.00
CA SER A 268 2.32 10.88 13.19
C SER A 268 1.42 11.19 11.99
N ASP A 269 1.86 10.87 10.77
CA ASP A 269 1.08 11.03 9.54
C ASP A 269 -0.05 9.99 9.43
N VAL A 270 0.23 8.73 9.78
CA VAL A 270 -0.78 7.66 9.87
C VAL A 270 -1.79 7.99 10.97
N ALA A 271 -1.33 8.47 12.13
CA ALA A 271 -2.20 8.94 13.21
C ALA A 271 -3.16 10.05 12.75
N ARG A 272 -2.64 11.04 12.03
CA ARG A 272 -3.43 12.15 11.48
C ARG A 272 -4.48 11.65 10.47
N MET A 273 -4.13 10.71 9.60
CA MET A 273 -5.06 10.12 8.63
C MET A 273 -6.13 9.27 9.30
N ALA A 274 -5.75 8.42 10.27
CA ALA A 274 -6.68 7.61 11.04
C ALA A 274 -7.69 8.47 11.82
N ARG A 275 -7.24 9.58 12.44
CA ARG A 275 -8.12 10.55 13.12
C ARG A 275 -9.10 11.21 12.15
N ALA A 276 -8.63 11.63 10.98
CA ALA A 276 -9.49 12.23 9.97
C ALA A 276 -10.57 11.25 9.49
N GLY A 277 -10.18 10.00 9.22
CA GLY A 277 -11.12 8.93 8.84
C GLY A 277 -12.13 8.61 9.94
N LEU A 278 -11.71 8.56 11.20
CA LEU A 278 -12.61 8.34 12.34
C LEU A 278 -13.64 9.47 12.48
N ILE A 279 -13.22 10.73 12.33
CA ILE A 279 -14.12 11.89 12.39
C ILE A 279 -15.15 11.85 11.26
N GLU A 280 -14.72 11.48 10.05
CA GLU A 280 -15.61 11.34 8.89
C GLU A 280 -16.61 10.20 9.10
N LEU A 281 -16.16 9.06 9.63
CA LEU A 281 -17.02 7.92 9.93
C LEU A 281 -18.03 8.24 11.02
N GLN A 282 -17.65 8.94 12.09
CA GLN A 282 -18.56 9.39 13.16
C GLN A 282 -19.61 10.42 12.69
N ARG A 283 -19.30 11.19 11.64
CA ARG A 283 -20.23 12.15 11.05
C ARG A 283 -21.17 11.52 10.03
N THR A 284 -20.82 10.35 9.51
CA THR A 284 -21.63 9.63 8.55
C THR A 284 -22.70 8.85 9.31
N PRO A 285 -24.00 9.10 9.08
CA PRO A 285 -25.05 8.34 9.76
C PRO A 285 -24.93 6.85 9.38
N PRO A 286 -25.20 5.93 10.33
CA PRO A 286 -25.13 4.52 10.05
C PRO A 286 -26.08 4.17 8.89
N PRO A 287 -25.68 3.27 7.99
CA PRO A 287 -26.51 2.85 6.86
C PRO A 287 -27.86 2.31 7.35
N ALA A 288 -28.92 2.55 6.57
CA ALA A 288 -30.30 2.24 6.92
C ALA A 288 -30.53 0.75 7.13
#